data_AF-A0A7S1U2M3-F1
#
_entry.id   AF-A0A7S1U2M3-F1
#
_cell.length_a   1.000
_cell.length_b   1.000
_cell.length_c   1.000
_cell.angle_alpha   90.00
_cell.angle_beta   90.00
_cell.angle_gamma   90.00
#
_symmetry.space_group_name_H-M   'P 1'
#
loop_
_entity.id
_entity.type
_entity.pdbx_description
1 polymer ?
#
loop_
_entity_poly.entity_id
_entity_poly.type
_entity_poly.pdbx_seq_one_letter_code
_entity_poly.pdbx_strand_id
1 'polypeptide(L)'
;LDSSGTMAEEEEASAAFAEAIGVVEKQPWDVAAWKTMAEEAREGRSGELGVEQVHATFFRRFPAAAEAWQEAAAWHIDQGAPEEDVEKVYEDAVANCCDVGLWQTYIEFLIEAGGGEAVSGSPTEEGEELRVRVIKAFERAVTMLGQAINAAPLWRAYLGFIGAWPEHNTVAKADKQRGLRKIYERCVVRSHNPNPKPNPKPTTLT
;
A
#
# COMPACT_ATOMS: atom_id res chain seq x y z
N LEU A 1 -23.96 -16.02 -52.24
CA LEU A 1 -25.08 -16.32 -51.32
C LEU A 1 -24.48 -17.28 -50.31
N ASP A 2 -23.84 -16.87 -49.23
CA ASP A 2 -24.04 -15.79 -48.26
C ASP A 2 -22.69 -15.70 -47.49
N SER A 3 -21.96 -14.58 -47.44
CA SER A 3 -22.03 -13.51 -46.42
C SER A 3 -22.18 -14.00 -44.97
N SER A 4 -21.48 -13.30 -44.07
CA SER A 4 -21.35 -13.48 -42.60
C SER A 4 -20.01 -14.14 -42.23
N GLY A 5 -18.94 -13.42 -41.88
CA GLY A 5 -18.89 -12.10 -41.24
C GLY A 5 -18.50 -12.28 -39.78
N THR A 6 -17.21 -12.46 -39.54
CA THR A 6 -16.50 -12.01 -38.34
C THR A 6 -15.06 -11.85 -38.78
N MET A 7 -14.76 -10.65 -39.28
CA MET A 7 -13.40 -10.16 -39.29
C MET A 7 -12.87 -10.39 -37.87
N ALA A 8 -11.65 -10.93 -37.75
CA ALA A 8 -10.85 -10.59 -36.60
C ALA A 8 -10.83 -9.06 -36.57
N GLU A 9 -11.67 -8.47 -35.72
CA GLU A 9 -11.43 -7.13 -35.22
C GLU A 9 -10.00 -7.22 -34.68
N GLU A 10 -9.04 -6.68 -35.45
CA GLU A 10 -7.87 -6.08 -34.82
C GLU A 10 -8.47 -5.29 -33.66
N GLU A 11 -8.09 -5.60 -32.41
CA GLU A 11 -8.58 -4.89 -31.23
C GLU A 11 -8.09 -3.44 -31.33
N GLU A 12 -8.74 -2.66 -32.20
CA GLU A 12 -8.49 -1.25 -32.37
C GLU A 12 -8.86 -0.63 -31.03
N ALA A 13 -7.83 -0.09 -30.36
CA ALA A 13 -8.04 0.60 -29.12
C ALA A 13 -9.11 1.69 -29.33
N SER A 14 -9.96 1.88 -28.32
CA SER A 14 -11.03 2.86 -28.35
C SER A 14 -10.51 4.23 -28.82
N ALA A 15 -11.33 4.94 -29.61
CA ALA A 15 -10.97 6.28 -30.09
C ALA A 15 -10.57 7.22 -28.93
N ALA A 16 -11.18 7.03 -27.75
CA ALA A 16 -10.83 7.76 -26.54
C ALA A 16 -9.42 7.42 -26.02
N PHE A 17 -9.00 6.15 -26.08
CA PHE A 17 -7.66 5.72 -25.70
C PHE A 17 -6.59 6.26 -26.66
N ALA A 18 -6.84 6.21 -27.97
CA ALA A 18 -5.94 6.76 -28.98
C ALA A 18 -5.82 8.30 -28.86
N GLU A 19 -6.92 9.00 -28.59
CA GLU A 19 -6.90 10.43 -28.31
C GLU A 19 -6.10 10.73 -27.03
N ALA A 20 -6.33 9.97 -25.95
CA ALA A 20 -5.61 10.12 -24.69
C ALA A 20 -4.09 9.92 -24.85
N ILE A 21 -3.64 8.93 -25.64
CA ILE A 21 -2.22 8.78 -26.00
C ILE A 21 -1.70 10.03 -26.71
N GLY A 22 -2.42 10.51 -27.73
CA GLY A 22 -2.02 11.71 -28.48
C GLY A 22 -1.97 12.98 -27.62
N VAL A 23 -2.84 13.09 -26.61
CA VAL A 23 -2.80 14.16 -25.62
C VAL A 23 -1.61 14.00 -24.68
N VAL A 24 -1.35 12.80 -24.17
CA VAL A 24 -0.20 12.51 -23.30
C VAL A 24 1.13 12.77 -24.00
N GLU A 25 1.26 12.45 -25.29
CA GLU A 25 2.48 12.75 -26.07
C GLU A 25 2.74 14.26 -26.19
N LYS A 26 1.69 15.06 -26.36
CA LYS A 26 1.78 16.53 -26.47
C LYS A 26 1.92 17.20 -25.11
N GLN A 27 1.20 16.69 -24.11
CA GLN A 27 1.11 17.21 -22.75
C GLN A 27 1.28 16.08 -21.73
N PRO A 28 2.52 15.65 -21.47
CA PRO A 28 2.75 14.47 -20.64
C PRO A 28 2.49 14.68 -19.14
N TRP A 29 2.02 15.86 -18.73
CA TRP A 29 1.62 16.18 -17.35
C TRP A 29 0.09 16.24 -17.17
N ASP A 30 -0.70 15.95 -18.21
CA ASP A 30 -2.16 15.99 -18.13
C ASP A 30 -2.72 14.75 -17.42
N VAL A 31 -3.06 14.91 -16.15
CA VAL A 31 -3.61 13.85 -15.30
C VAL A 31 -4.96 13.34 -15.82
N ALA A 32 -5.78 14.16 -16.48
CA ALA A 32 -7.09 13.74 -16.97
C ALA A 32 -6.96 12.76 -18.14
N ALA A 33 -6.00 13.02 -19.05
CA ALA A 33 -5.68 12.12 -20.15
C ALA A 33 -5.13 10.78 -19.63
N TRP A 34 -4.27 10.81 -18.61
CA TRP A 34 -3.77 9.59 -17.97
C TRP A 34 -4.87 8.78 -17.26
N LYS A 35 -5.82 9.45 -16.59
CA LYS A 35 -6.98 8.76 -15.97
C LYS A 35 -7.85 8.09 -17.02
N THR A 36 -8.16 8.80 -18.12
CA THR A 36 -8.91 8.24 -19.25
C THR A 36 -8.19 7.03 -19.84
N MET A 37 -6.87 7.11 -20.02
CA MET A 37 -6.07 5.99 -20.52
C MET A 37 -6.11 4.77 -19.60
N ALA A 38 -6.06 4.98 -18.28
CA ALA A 38 -6.15 3.90 -17.29
C ALA A 38 -7.56 3.28 -17.23
N GLU A 39 -8.62 4.08 -17.33
CA GLU A 39 -10.01 3.61 -17.36
C GLU A 39 -10.29 2.76 -18.61
N GLU A 40 -9.93 3.27 -19.79
CA GLU A 40 -10.08 2.54 -21.05
C GLU A 40 -9.29 1.23 -21.05
N ALA A 41 -8.10 1.21 -20.43
CA ALA A 41 -7.33 -0.01 -20.26
C ALA A 41 -8.05 -1.02 -19.35
N ARG A 42 -8.61 -0.58 -18.22
CA ARG A 42 -9.38 -1.44 -17.31
C ARG A 42 -10.60 -2.06 -17.97
N GLU A 43 -11.24 -1.32 -18.88
CA GLU A 43 -12.38 -1.81 -19.66
C GLU A 43 -11.98 -2.73 -20.81
N GLY A 44 -10.69 -3.06 -20.95
CA GLY A 44 -10.16 -3.91 -22.03
C GLY A 44 -10.21 -3.24 -23.40
N ARG A 45 -10.39 -1.91 -23.44
CA ARG A 45 -10.48 -1.11 -24.68
C ARG A 45 -9.15 -0.49 -25.11
N SER A 46 -8.03 -0.95 -24.53
CA SER A 46 -6.67 -0.47 -24.82
C SER A 46 -5.98 -1.18 -25.99
N GLY A 47 -6.66 -2.11 -26.67
CA GLY A 47 -6.09 -2.87 -27.77
C GLY A 47 -4.91 -3.73 -27.32
N GLU A 48 -3.80 -3.68 -28.06
CA GLU A 48 -2.58 -4.47 -27.78
C GLU A 48 -1.89 -4.13 -26.44
N LEU A 49 -2.14 -2.93 -25.88
CA LEU A 49 -1.51 -2.51 -24.63
C LEU A 49 -2.31 -3.05 -23.44
N GLY A 50 -1.69 -3.92 -22.66
CA GLY A 50 -2.27 -4.40 -21.39
C GLY A 50 -2.29 -3.30 -20.31
N VAL A 51 -3.21 -3.43 -19.36
CA VAL A 51 -3.36 -2.52 -18.20
C VAL A 51 -2.04 -2.32 -17.44
N GLU A 52 -1.26 -3.38 -17.27
CA GLU A 52 0.03 -3.33 -16.58
C GLU A 52 1.04 -2.42 -17.28
N GLN A 53 1.05 -2.41 -18.62
CA GLN A 53 1.96 -1.56 -19.39
C GLN A 53 1.55 -0.09 -19.30
N VAL A 54 0.23 0.18 -19.33
CA VAL A 54 -0.32 1.52 -19.12
C VAL A 54 0.03 2.02 -17.72
N HIS A 55 -0.22 1.22 -16.68
CA HIS A 55 0.16 1.55 -15.31
C HIS A 55 1.68 1.74 -15.15
N ALA A 56 2.51 0.89 -15.74
CA ALA A 56 3.97 1.03 -15.67
C ALA A 56 4.48 2.34 -16.30
N THR A 57 3.93 2.72 -17.46
CA THR A 57 4.27 4.01 -18.09
C THR A 57 3.80 5.20 -17.27
N PHE A 58 2.62 5.10 -16.65
CA PHE A 58 2.06 6.09 -15.75
C PHE A 58 2.94 6.27 -14.49
N PHE A 59 3.29 5.20 -13.80
CA PHE A 59 4.08 5.25 -12.56
C PHE A 59 5.53 5.68 -12.78
N ARG A 60 6.12 5.41 -13.95
CA ARG A 60 7.41 5.99 -14.35
C ARG A 60 7.36 7.52 -14.36
N ARG A 61 6.18 8.10 -14.64
CA ARG A 61 5.97 9.54 -14.73
C ARG A 61 5.51 10.15 -13.42
N PHE A 62 4.61 9.47 -12.73
CA PHE A 62 4.01 9.89 -11.46
C PHE A 62 4.27 8.85 -10.36
N PRO A 63 5.52 8.71 -9.91
CA PRO A 63 5.87 7.72 -8.89
C PRO A 63 5.21 8.01 -7.54
N ALA A 64 4.86 9.27 -7.27
CA ALA A 64 4.27 9.74 -6.01
C ALA A 64 2.72 9.73 -5.99
N ALA A 65 2.07 9.18 -7.02
CA ALA A 65 0.60 9.17 -7.12
C ALA A 65 -0.02 8.03 -6.30
N ALA A 66 -0.16 8.24 -4.99
CA ALA A 66 -0.68 7.24 -4.06
C ALA A 66 -2.07 6.69 -4.43
N GLU A 67 -3.00 7.55 -4.87
CA GLU A 67 -4.35 7.16 -5.28
C GLU A 67 -4.31 6.17 -6.46
N ALA A 68 -3.48 6.45 -7.47
CA ALA A 68 -3.33 5.56 -8.61
C ALA A 68 -2.70 4.21 -8.25
N TRP A 69 -1.75 4.18 -7.30
CA TRP A 69 -1.20 2.92 -6.78
C TRP A 69 -2.26 2.08 -6.05
N GLN A 70 -3.12 2.73 -5.27
CA GLN A 70 -4.22 2.04 -4.57
C GLN A 70 -5.21 1.44 -5.58
N GLU A 71 -5.59 2.20 -6.61
CA GLU A 71 -6.49 1.69 -7.64
C GLU A 71 -5.86 0.56 -8.47
N ALA A 72 -4.55 0.65 -8.77
CA ALA A 72 -3.85 -0.40 -9.48
C ALA A 72 -3.81 -1.71 -8.66
N ALA A 73 -3.48 -1.62 -7.37
CA ALA A 73 -3.49 -2.79 -6.48
C ALA A 73 -4.90 -3.39 -6.34
N ALA A 74 -5.93 -2.56 -6.18
CA ALA A 74 -7.32 -3.00 -6.15
C ALA A 74 -7.72 -3.73 -7.44
N TRP A 75 -7.32 -3.20 -8.60
CA TRP A 75 -7.56 -3.86 -9.89
C TRP A 75 -6.89 -5.24 -9.98
N HIS A 76 -5.63 -5.38 -9.54
CA HIS A 76 -4.96 -6.69 -9.52
C HIS A 76 -5.67 -7.70 -8.60
N ILE A 77 -6.17 -7.25 -7.45
CA ILE A 77 -6.97 -8.08 -6.54
C ILE A 77 -8.28 -8.51 -7.22
N ASP A 78 -8.99 -7.58 -7.88
CA ASP A 78 -10.26 -7.87 -8.57
C ASP A 78 -10.09 -8.85 -9.75
N GLN A 79 -8.94 -8.81 -10.43
CA GLN A 79 -8.60 -9.78 -11.47
C GLN A 79 -8.19 -11.16 -10.92
N GLY A 80 -8.08 -11.32 -9.59
CA GLY A 80 -7.64 -12.55 -8.97
C GLY A 80 -6.16 -12.85 -9.23
N ALA A 81 -5.33 -11.80 -9.38
CA ALA A 81 -3.89 -11.97 -9.50
C ALA A 81 -3.29 -12.66 -8.26
N PRO A 82 -2.18 -13.39 -8.40
CA PRO A 82 -1.46 -13.96 -7.27
C PRO A 82 -1.11 -12.90 -6.22
N GLU A 83 -1.13 -13.28 -4.94
CA GLU A 83 -0.78 -12.40 -3.82
C GLU A 83 0.61 -11.76 -4.00
N GLU A 84 1.57 -12.52 -4.52
CA GLU A 84 2.95 -12.07 -4.77
C GLU A 84 3.03 -10.88 -5.73
N ASP A 85 2.17 -10.85 -6.75
CA ASP A 85 2.14 -9.77 -7.74
C ASP A 85 1.53 -8.50 -7.14
N VAL A 86 0.47 -8.65 -6.34
CA VAL A 86 -0.15 -7.54 -5.61
C VAL A 86 0.80 -6.97 -4.57
N GLU A 87 1.51 -7.83 -3.82
CA GLU A 87 2.50 -7.42 -2.82
C GLU A 87 3.64 -6.64 -3.48
N LYS A 88 4.11 -7.08 -4.66
CA LYS A 88 5.14 -6.37 -5.43
C LYS A 88 4.70 -4.97 -5.83
N VAL A 89 3.45 -4.80 -6.28
CA VAL A 89 2.88 -3.48 -6.61
C VAL A 89 2.89 -2.58 -5.36
N TYR A 90 2.49 -3.12 -4.19
CA TYR A 90 2.53 -2.35 -2.95
C TYR A 90 3.96 -2.01 -2.51
N GLU A 91 4.91 -2.93 -2.61
CA GLU A 91 6.32 -2.69 -2.26
C GLU A 91 6.95 -1.58 -3.13
N ASP A 92 6.68 -1.60 -4.43
CA ASP A 92 7.07 -0.53 -5.36
C ASP A 92 6.38 0.79 -5.00
N ALA A 93 5.09 0.75 -4.66
CA ALA A 93 4.34 1.93 -4.27
C ALA A 93 4.89 2.56 -2.98
N VAL A 94 5.13 1.78 -1.92
CA VAL A 94 5.64 2.31 -0.63
C VAL A 94 7.11 2.73 -0.68
N ALA A 95 7.89 2.23 -1.65
CA ALA A 95 9.24 2.71 -1.90
C ALA A 95 9.24 4.12 -2.52
N ASN A 96 8.23 4.43 -3.33
CA ASN A 96 8.14 5.69 -4.10
C ASN A 96 7.19 6.74 -3.48
N CYS A 97 6.20 6.31 -2.70
CA CYS A 97 5.17 7.16 -2.10
C CYS A 97 5.27 7.18 -0.56
N CYS A 98 5.13 8.38 0.01
CA CYS A 98 4.99 8.59 1.45
C CYS A 98 3.56 9.04 1.78
N ASP A 99 2.58 8.16 1.57
CA ASP A 99 1.16 8.42 1.86
C ASP A 99 0.60 7.48 2.94
N VAL A 100 -0.14 8.02 3.92
CA VAL A 100 -0.67 7.21 5.03
C VAL A 100 -1.76 6.24 4.57
N GLY A 101 -2.62 6.64 3.62
CA GLY A 101 -3.69 5.81 3.10
C GLY A 101 -3.14 4.58 2.37
N LEU A 102 -2.10 4.76 1.56
CA LEU A 102 -1.43 3.65 0.87
C LEU A 102 -0.89 2.61 1.85
N TRP A 103 -0.23 3.04 2.92
CA TRP A 103 0.27 2.13 3.96
C TRP A 103 -0.85 1.41 4.72
N GLN A 104 -2.00 2.06 4.91
CA GLN A 104 -3.15 1.39 5.52
C GLN A 104 -3.67 0.27 4.61
N THR A 105 -3.90 0.56 3.33
CA THR A 105 -4.37 -0.44 2.35
C THR A 105 -3.39 -1.60 2.20
N TYR A 106 -2.07 -1.33 2.24
CA TYR A 106 -1.05 -2.39 2.18
C TYR A 106 -1.12 -3.32 3.40
N ILE A 107 -1.23 -2.75 4.60
CA ILE A 107 -1.28 -3.55 5.83
C ILE A 107 -2.60 -4.32 5.93
N GLU A 108 -3.71 -3.73 5.51
CA GLU A 108 -5.00 -4.41 5.41
C GLU A 108 -4.92 -5.59 4.43
N PHE A 109 -4.29 -5.41 3.27
CA PHE A 109 -4.02 -6.48 2.33
C PHE A 109 -3.20 -7.62 2.96
N LEU A 110 -2.10 -7.32 3.68
CA LEU A 110 -1.30 -8.35 4.36
C LEU A 110 -2.09 -9.14 5.42
N ILE A 111 -3.02 -8.48 6.11
CA ILE A 111 -3.88 -9.12 7.11
C ILE A 111 -4.91 -10.02 6.44
N GLU A 112 -5.53 -9.55 5.35
CA GLU A 112 -6.54 -10.28 4.59
C GLU A 112 -5.95 -11.49 3.87
N ALA A 113 -4.78 -11.33 3.26
CA ALA A 113 -4.08 -12.41 2.57
C ALA A 113 -3.69 -13.54 3.53
N GLY A 114 -3.35 -13.18 4.78
CA GLY A 114 -3.16 -14.13 5.88
C GLY A 114 -4.45 -14.69 6.50
N GLY A 115 -5.62 -14.50 5.86
CA GLY A 115 -6.92 -14.99 6.35
C GLY A 115 -7.33 -14.44 7.72
N GLY A 116 -6.78 -13.29 8.14
CA GLY A 116 -6.98 -12.74 9.48
C GLY A 116 -6.30 -13.53 10.60
N GLU A 117 -5.50 -14.55 10.29
CA GLU A 117 -4.79 -15.36 11.29
C GLU A 117 -3.79 -14.54 12.11
N ALA A 118 -3.19 -13.52 11.47
CA ALA A 118 -2.32 -12.54 12.12
C ALA A 118 -3.01 -11.83 13.30
N VAL A 119 -4.34 -11.62 13.22
CA VAL A 119 -5.15 -10.97 14.27
C VAL A 119 -5.70 -12.00 15.25
N SER A 120 -6.26 -13.11 14.75
CA SER A 120 -6.84 -14.20 15.56
C SER A 120 -5.84 -14.82 16.54
N GLY A 121 -4.55 -14.82 16.17
CA GLY A 121 -3.49 -15.44 16.95
C GLY A 121 -3.67 -16.92 17.12
N SER A 122 -4.02 -17.54 15.99
CA SER A 122 -3.84 -18.97 15.80
C SER A 122 -2.40 -19.35 16.19
N PRO A 123 -2.21 -20.40 17.01
CA PRO A 123 -0.89 -20.88 17.41
C PRO A 123 -0.17 -21.68 16.29
N THR A 124 -0.64 -21.57 15.04
CA THR A 124 0.05 -22.14 13.86
C THR A 124 1.33 -21.35 13.57
N GLU A 125 2.39 -22.03 13.14
CA GLU A 125 3.65 -21.39 12.75
C GLU A 125 3.44 -20.31 11.67
N GLU A 126 2.57 -20.59 10.68
CA GLU A 126 2.21 -19.66 9.60
C GLU A 126 1.56 -18.37 10.13
N GLY A 127 0.66 -18.48 11.12
CA GLY A 127 0.01 -17.34 11.76
C GLY A 127 0.98 -16.46 12.58
N GLU A 128 2.01 -17.06 13.16
CA GLU A 128 3.08 -16.31 13.85
C GLU A 128 4.00 -15.58 12.87
N GLU A 129 4.37 -16.23 11.76
CA GLU A 129 5.16 -15.60 10.68
C GLU A 129 4.42 -14.41 10.05
N LEU A 130 3.13 -14.57 9.75
CA LEU A 130 2.27 -13.50 9.25
C LEU A 130 2.18 -12.34 10.24
N ARG A 131 2.02 -12.64 11.54
CA ARG A 131 2.04 -11.61 12.60
C ARG A 131 3.35 -10.84 12.60
N VAL A 132 4.50 -11.52 12.54
CA VAL A 132 5.81 -10.86 12.50
C VAL A 132 5.95 -9.98 11.25
N ARG A 133 5.46 -10.44 10.10
CA ARG A 133 5.44 -9.68 8.84
C ARG A 133 4.61 -8.39 8.98
N VAL A 134 3.39 -8.49 9.51
CA VAL A 134 2.49 -7.34 9.73
C VAL A 134 3.10 -6.35 10.73
N ILE A 135 3.69 -6.83 11.85
CA ILE A 135 4.39 -5.95 12.81
C ILE A 135 5.55 -5.22 12.13
N LYS A 136 6.34 -5.93 11.31
CA LYS A 136 7.46 -5.33 10.58
C LYS A 136 6.98 -4.25 9.60
N ALA A 137 5.86 -4.48 8.91
CA ALA A 137 5.23 -3.49 8.05
C ALA A 137 4.79 -2.24 8.84
N PHE A 138 4.09 -2.42 9.98
CA PHE A 138 3.72 -1.32 10.87
C PHE A 138 4.93 -0.53 11.39
N GLU A 139 6.00 -1.22 11.80
CA GLU A 139 7.24 -0.57 12.27
C GLU A 139 7.93 0.24 11.16
N ARG A 140 7.94 -0.27 9.91
CA ARG A 140 8.43 0.46 8.73
C ARG A 140 7.57 1.70 8.46
N ALA A 141 6.25 1.53 8.42
CA ALA A 141 5.28 2.62 8.21
C ALA A 141 5.43 3.73 9.27
N VAL A 142 5.51 3.36 10.55
CA VAL A 142 5.71 4.29 11.67
C VAL A 142 7.07 4.99 11.61
N THR A 143 8.10 4.30 11.12
CA THR A 143 9.43 4.89 10.98
C THR A 143 9.44 5.98 9.91
N MET A 144 8.78 5.75 8.77
CA MET A 144 8.70 6.69 7.66
C MET A 144 7.66 7.80 7.87
N LEU A 145 6.44 7.44 8.27
CA LEU A 145 5.28 8.34 8.33
C LEU A 145 4.84 8.71 9.74
N GLY A 146 5.42 8.14 10.79
CA GLY A 146 4.94 8.36 12.16
C GLY A 146 5.02 9.80 12.67
N GLN A 147 5.73 10.69 11.97
CA GLN A 147 5.81 12.13 12.25
C GLN A 147 4.87 12.98 11.38
N ALA A 148 4.20 12.38 10.40
CA ALA A 148 3.26 13.10 9.55
C ALA A 148 2.03 13.55 10.34
N ILE A 149 1.47 14.70 9.97
CA ILE A 149 0.29 15.28 10.64
C ILE A 149 -0.91 14.34 10.56
N ASN A 150 -1.04 13.62 9.45
CA ASN A 150 -2.09 12.64 9.18
C ASN A 150 -1.73 11.21 9.65
N ALA A 151 -0.68 11.00 10.45
CA ALA A 151 -0.28 9.66 10.90
C ALA A 151 -1.19 9.07 11.99
N ALA A 152 -2.12 9.84 12.54
CA ALA A 152 -3.00 9.39 13.63
C ALA A 152 -3.80 8.11 13.32
N PRO A 153 -4.36 7.90 12.12
CA PRO A 153 -5.03 6.65 11.74
C PRO A 153 -4.07 5.45 11.76
N LEU A 154 -2.84 5.61 11.29
CA LEU A 154 -1.81 4.56 11.29
C LEU A 154 -1.47 4.11 12.72
N TRP A 155 -1.26 5.06 13.63
CA TRP A 155 -1.00 4.75 15.04
C TRP A 155 -2.19 4.06 15.72
N ARG A 156 -3.42 4.48 15.40
CA ARG A 156 -4.64 3.84 15.91
C ARG A 156 -4.79 2.41 15.39
N ALA A 157 -4.54 2.17 14.11
CA ALA A 157 -4.55 0.84 13.52
C ALA A 157 -3.51 -0.06 14.19
N TYR A 158 -2.29 0.44 14.43
CA TYR A 158 -1.24 -0.34 15.07
C TYR A 158 -1.58 -0.70 16.53
N LEU A 159 -2.10 0.27 17.30
CA LEU A 159 -2.58 0.01 18.66
C LEU A 159 -3.76 -0.96 18.68
N GLY A 160 -4.69 -0.84 17.73
CA GLY A 160 -5.80 -1.77 17.56
C GLY A 160 -5.33 -3.18 17.26
N PHE A 161 -4.34 -3.33 16.38
CA PHE A 161 -3.74 -4.62 16.03
C PHE A 161 -3.12 -5.30 17.25
N ILE A 162 -2.27 -4.61 18.03
CA ILE A 162 -1.71 -5.18 19.28
C ILE A 162 -2.80 -5.40 20.33
N GLY A 163 -3.78 -4.50 20.39
CA GLY A 163 -4.94 -4.61 21.26
C GLY A 163 -5.80 -5.85 20.99
N ALA A 164 -5.83 -6.32 19.74
CA ALA A 164 -6.57 -7.51 19.33
C ALA A 164 -5.82 -8.82 19.63
N TRP A 165 -4.56 -8.79 20.09
CA TRP A 165 -3.81 -10.00 20.37
C TRP A 165 -4.50 -10.86 21.44
N PRO A 166 -4.53 -12.19 21.25
CA PRO A 166 -5.20 -13.08 22.17
C PRO A 166 -4.48 -13.16 23.51
N GLU A 167 -5.25 -13.18 24.58
CA GLU A 167 -4.75 -13.14 25.96
C GLU A 167 -4.86 -14.50 26.66
N HIS A 168 -4.46 -15.58 25.98
CA HIS A 168 -4.62 -16.94 26.50
C HIS A 168 -3.82 -17.23 27.76
N ASN A 169 -2.68 -16.54 27.98
CA ASN A 169 -1.80 -16.76 29.13
C ASN A 169 -1.35 -15.43 29.77
N THR A 170 -0.95 -15.50 31.05
CA THR A 170 -0.32 -14.41 31.80
C THR A 170 0.90 -13.82 31.10
N VAL A 171 1.70 -14.66 30.42
CA VAL A 171 2.85 -14.25 29.61
C VAL A 171 2.39 -13.44 28.39
N ALA A 172 1.42 -13.94 27.63
CA ALA A 172 0.86 -13.24 26.47
C ALA A 172 0.24 -11.89 26.86
N LYS A 173 -0.40 -11.80 28.03
CA LYS A 173 -0.88 -10.53 28.59
C LYS A 173 0.27 -9.56 28.88
N ALA A 174 1.36 -10.04 29.47
CA ALA A 174 2.54 -9.22 29.73
C ALA A 174 3.18 -8.70 28.43
N ASP A 175 3.24 -9.52 27.39
CA ASP A 175 3.81 -9.15 26.09
C ASP A 175 2.95 -8.13 25.36
N LYS A 176 1.62 -8.30 25.38
CA LYS A 176 0.66 -7.30 24.90
C LYS A 176 0.84 -5.95 25.61
N GLN A 177 0.90 -5.95 26.94
CA GLN A 177 1.09 -4.73 27.73
C GLN A 177 2.44 -4.05 27.43
N ARG A 178 3.50 -4.83 27.22
CA ARG A 178 4.82 -4.32 26.82
C ARG A 178 4.78 -3.70 25.43
N GLY A 179 4.14 -4.35 24.47
CA GLY A 179 3.95 -3.85 23.11
C GLY A 179 3.17 -2.54 23.07
N LEU A 180 2.01 -2.50 23.75
CA LEU A 180 1.19 -1.29 23.87
C LEU A 180 1.98 -0.15 24.50
N ARG A 181 2.67 -0.39 25.63
CA ARG A 181 3.49 0.62 26.29
C ARG A 181 4.56 1.19 25.35
N LYS A 182 5.30 0.32 24.65
CA LYS A 182 6.33 0.73 23.69
C LYS A 182 5.76 1.66 22.61
N ILE A 183 4.58 1.35 22.07
CA ILE A 183 3.94 2.18 21.06
C ILE A 183 3.49 3.51 21.66
N TYR A 184 2.78 3.51 22.79
CA TYR A 184 2.32 4.74 23.43
C TYR A 184 3.48 5.70 23.75
N GLU A 185 4.59 5.18 24.29
CA GLU A 185 5.80 5.95 24.55
C GLU A 185 6.34 6.60 23.27
N ARG A 186 6.38 5.86 22.16
CA ARG A 186 6.84 6.39 20.87
C ARG A 186 5.88 7.42 20.28
N CYS A 187 4.57 7.19 20.35
CA CYS A 187 3.54 8.11 19.88
C CYS A 187 3.68 9.46 20.58
N VAL A 188 3.72 9.46 21.91
CA VAL A 188 3.75 10.68 22.72
C VAL A 188 5.06 11.45 22.53
N VAL A 189 6.20 10.75 22.48
CA VAL A 189 7.51 11.40 22.29
C VAL A 189 7.65 11.97 20.88
N ARG A 190 7.18 11.26 19.84
CA ARG A 190 7.28 11.73 18.44
C ARG A 190 6.25 12.78 18.08
N SER A 191 5.04 12.76 18.63
CA SER A 191 4.05 13.81 18.33
C SER A 191 4.34 15.14 19.03
N HIS A 192 5.18 15.14 20.07
CA HIS A 192 5.44 16.32 20.91
C HIS A 192 6.82 16.97 20.73
N ASN A 193 7.74 16.43 19.92
CA ASN A 193 9.11 16.95 19.87
C ASN A 193 9.54 17.52 18.50
N PRO A 194 9.31 18.82 18.22
CA PRO A 194 9.90 19.49 17.07
C PRO A 194 11.40 19.81 17.23
N ASN A 195 12.04 19.49 18.37
CA ASN A 195 13.47 19.76 18.55
C ASN A 195 14.15 18.83 19.59
N PRO A 196 14.79 17.73 19.16
CA PRO A 196 15.53 16.87 20.07
C PRO A 196 16.75 17.65 20.59
N LYS A 197 16.67 18.17 21.81
CA LYS A 197 17.85 18.73 22.48
C LYS A 197 18.92 17.63 22.52
N PRO A 198 20.14 17.89 22.02
CA PRO A 198 21.22 16.92 22.10
C PRO A 198 21.47 16.58 23.56
N ASN A 199 21.51 15.29 23.89
CA ASN A 199 21.81 14.81 25.24
C ASN A 199 23.09 15.49 25.75
N PRO A 200 23.07 16.11 26.94
CA PRO A 200 24.31 16.60 27.54
C PRO A 200 25.22 15.39 27.80
N LYS A 201 26.42 15.42 27.23
CA LYS A 201 27.45 14.40 27.46
C LYS A 201 27.69 14.27 28.97
N PRO A 202 27.92 13.06 29.50
CA PRO A 202 28.20 12.87 30.92
C PRO A 202 29.46 13.67 31.27
N THR A 203 29.28 14.72 32.08
CA THR A 203 30.38 15.45 32.71
C THR A 203 31.12 14.47 33.60
N THR A 204 32.28 14.02 33.13
CA THR A 204 33.26 13.33 33.97
C THR A 204 33.67 14.30 35.07
N LEU A 205 33.22 14.02 36.29
CA LEU A 205 33.77 14.64 37.49
C LEU A 205 35.22 14.17 37.62
N THR A 206 36.14 15.13 37.56
CA THR A 206 37.57 14.95 37.88
C THR A 206 37.78 15.41 39.30
#